data_AF-A0A7V4YVJ5-F1
#
_entry.id   AF-A0A7V4YVJ5-F1
#
_cell.length_a   1.000
_cell.length_b   1.000
_cell.length_c   1.000
_cell.angle_alpha   90.00
_cell.angle_beta   90.00
_cell.angle_gamma   90.00
#
_symmetry.space_group_name_H-M   'P 1'
#
loop_
_entity.id
_entity.type
_entity.pdbx_description
1 polymer ?
#
loop_
_entity_poly.entity_id
_entity_poly.type
_entity_poly.pdbx_seq_one_letter_code
_entity_poly.pdbx_strand_id
1 'polypeptide(L)'
;MKITQHILLASLFLACKSFHVREETPPGCVRIGPSQWEDERPLTNLDYWEYLGWTMNHYGRFSPEFKSAFPDTSGHGHLIADALSERDTVPQHKTYFVPKERFDENLCCVSNSQLLQYACWRTEIVHWNRLRNYGLIAQKHLYTPQVFSTEIAKHAHKLPDIFVYEIPESVRRTSPARIDQALKMSCRKQSVKSYLQDDRSK
;
A
#
# COMPACT_ATOMS: atom_id res chain seq x y z
N MET A 1 20.53 -35.58 44.57
CA MET A 1 20.50 -34.16 44.14
C MET A 1 20.63 -33.92 42.62
N LYS A 2 20.62 -34.92 41.73
CA LYS A 2 20.76 -34.72 40.27
C LYS A 2 19.43 -34.56 39.51
N ILE A 3 18.32 -35.00 40.09
CA ILE A 3 17.00 -35.04 39.43
C ILE A 3 16.39 -33.64 39.27
N THR A 4 16.60 -32.74 40.22
CA THR A 4 16.09 -31.36 40.19
C THR A 4 16.72 -30.50 39.09
N GLN A 5 17.97 -30.78 38.70
CA GLN A 5 18.64 -30.06 37.61
C GLN A 5 18.07 -30.40 36.22
N HIS A 6 17.64 -31.64 36.01
CA HIS A 6 17.07 -32.06 34.72
C HIS A 6 15.63 -31.55 34.51
N ILE A 7 14.86 -31.40 35.59
CA ILE A 7 13.50 -30.82 35.53
C ILE A 7 13.55 -29.33 35.18
N LEU A 8 14.53 -28.59 35.69
CA LEU A 8 14.76 -27.17 35.37
C LEU A 8 15.21 -26.94 33.92
N LEU A 9 16.01 -27.85 33.36
CA LEU A 9 16.41 -27.80 31.94
C LEU A 9 15.27 -28.16 31.00
N ALA A 10 14.43 -29.13 31.36
CA ALA A 10 13.26 -29.53 30.56
C ALA A 10 12.16 -28.46 30.53
N SER A 11 11.92 -27.75 31.65
CA SER A 11 10.98 -26.63 31.68
C SER A 11 11.49 -25.39 30.96
N LEU A 12 12.81 -25.15 30.93
CA LEU A 12 13.42 -24.10 30.12
C LEU A 12 13.31 -24.38 28.61
N PHE A 13 13.33 -25.66 28.21
CA PHE A 13 13.11 -26.08 26.81
C PHE A 13 11.64 -26.04 26.38
N LEU A 14 10.67 -26.35 27.26
CA LEU A 14 9.24 -26.16 26.94
C LEU A 14 8.81 -24.69 26.91
N ALA A 15 9.60 -23.79 27.52
CA ALA A 15 9.43 -22.35 27.39
C ALA A 15 10.02 -21.78 26.09
N CYS A 16 10.56 -22.61 25.18
CA CYS A 16 10.82 -22.26 23.78
C CYS A 16 9.48 -22.10 23.04
N LYS A 17 8.77 -21.04 23.43
CA LYS A 17 7.92 -20.17 22.64
C LYS A 17 7.36 -20.85 21.40
N SER A 18 6.19 -21.47 21.58
CA SER A 18 5.19 -21.50 20.53
C SER A 18 4.88 -20.05 20.17
N PHE A 19 5.71 -19.47 19.30
CA PHE A 19 5.48 -18.21 18.62
C PHE A 19 4.28 -18.49 17.71
N HIS A 20 3.08 -18.46 18.31
CA HIS A 20 1.85 -18.45 17.54
C HIS A 20 1.93 -17.15 16.77
N VAL A 21 2.31 -17.27 15.50
CA VAL A 21 2.18 -16.20 14.52
C VAL A 21 0.69 -15.85 14.57
N ARG A 22 0.36 -14.77 15.29
CA ARG A 22 -1.00 -14.23 15.27
C ARG A 22 -1.33 -14.05 13.81
N GLU A 23 -2.48 -14.58 13.42
CA GLU A 23 -2.95 -14.42 12.06
C GLU A 23 -3.02 -12.92 11.78
N GLU A 24 -2.09 -12.43 10.96
CA GLU A 24 -1.94 -11.01 10.70
C GLU A 24 -3.07 -10.57 9.77
N THR A 25 -3.82 -9.56 10.20
CA THR A 25 -4.78 -8.85 9.37
C THR A 25 -4.08 -7.62 8.78
N PRO A 26 -4.18 -7.39 7.46
CA PRO A 26 -3.70 -6.15 6.87
C PRO A 26 -4.39 -4.94 7.55
N PRO A 27 -3.68 -3.83 7.74
CA PRO A 27 -4.25 -2.65 8.41
C PRO A 27 -5.44 -2.09 7.62
N GLY A 28 -6.54 -1.81 8.34
CA GLY A 28 -7.77 -1.25 7.77
C GLY A 28 -8.61 -2.23 6.95
N CYS A 29 -8.35 -3.54 7.06
CA CYS A 29 -9.07 -4.55 6.30
C CYS A 29 -9.85 -5.53 7.19
N VAL A 30 -10.97 -6.03 6.66
CA VAL A 30 -11.74 -7.14 7.22
C VAL A 30 -11.45 -8.41 6.43
N ARG A 31 -11.43 -9.56 7.12
CA ARG A 31 -11.18 -10.85 6.47
C ARG A 31 -12.46 -11.35 5.79
N ILE A 32 -12.35 -11.71 4.52
CA ILE A 32 -13.46 -12.26 3.71
C ILE A 32 -13.22 -13.72 3.29
N GLY A 33 -11.99 -14.23 3.45
CA GLY A 33 -11.64 -15.61 3.16
C GLY A 33 -10.32 -16.03 3.81
N PRO A 34 -9.85 -17.28 3.59
CA PRO A 34 -8.65 -17.80 4.25
C PRO A 34 -7.39 -16.96 3.99
N SER A 35 -7.23 -16.44 2.78
CA SER A 35 -6.10 -15.60 2.35
C SER A 35 -6.58 -14.33 1.65
N GLN A 36 -7.78 -13.86 1.99
CA GLN A 36 -8.45 -12.74 1.33
C GLN A 36 -9.04 -11.78 2.35
N TRP A 37 -8.84 -10.49 2.08
CA TRP A 37 -9.33 -9.37 2.86
C TRP A 37 -9.91 -8.31 1.94
N GLU A 38 -10.71 -7.43 2.49
CA GLU A 38 -11.25 -6.25 1.83
C GLU A 38 -11.10 -5.07 2.78
N ASP A 39 -10.97 -3.86 2.24
CA ASP A 39 -11.04 -2.65 3.08
C ASP A 39 -12.34 -2.58 3.89
N GLU A 40 -12.19 -2.25 5.17
CA GLU A 40 -13.33 -2.08 6.08
C GLU A 40 -14.25 -0.95 5.60
N ARG A 41 -13.64 0.18 5.20
CA ARG A 41 -14.32 1.36 4.65
C ARG A 41 -13.92 1.61 3.19
N PRO A 42 -14.75 2.29 2.40
CA PRO A 42 -14.34 2.77 1.09
C PRO A 42 -13.07 3.63 1.17
N LEU A 43 -12.30 3.62 0.09
CA LEU A 43 -11.21 4.56 -0.15
C LEU A 43 -11.76 5.98 -0.18
N THR A 44 -11.06 6.84 0.53
CA THR A 44 -11.39 8.26 0.66
C THR A 44 -10.35 9.11 -0.05
N ASN A 45 -10.66 10.39 -0.24
CA ASN A 45 -9.70 11.35 -0.75
C ASN A 45 -8.45 11.46 0.17
N LEU A 46 -8.60 11.27 1.48
CA LEU A 46 -7.46 11.27 2.41
C LEU A 46 -6.47 10.14 2.12
N ASP A 47 -6.96 8.92 1.87
CA ASP A 47 -6.09 7.77 1.59
C ASP A 47 -5.26 8.00 0.32
N TYR A 48 -5.91 8.55 -0.72
CA TYR A 48 -5.23 8.88 -1.98
C TYR A 48 -4.31 10.09 -1.83
N TRP A 49 -4.62 11.02 -0.92
CA TRP A 49 -3.76 12.16 -0.60
C TRP A 49 -2.44 11.75 0.02
N GLU A 50 -2.41 10.70 0.84
CA GLU A 50 -1.15 10.13 1.36
C GLU A 50 -0.25 9.63 0.21
N TYR A 51 -0.84 8.98 -0.79
CA TYR A 51 -0.14 8.54 -1.99
C TYR A 51 0.38 9.71 -2.83
N LEU A 52 -0.42 10.77 -3.01
CA LEU A 52 0.01 11.99 -3.68
C LEU A 52 1.15 12.68 -2.93
N GLY A 53 1.06 12.78 -1.61
CA GLY A 53 2.12 13.32 -0.77
C GLY A 53 3.39 12.51 -0.86
N TRP A 54 3.28 11.18 -0.90
CA TRP A 54 4.41 10.28 -1.08
C TRP A 54 5.08 10.47 -2.45
N THR A 55 4.31 10.42 -3.54
CA THR A 55 4.83 10.57 -4.91
C THR A 55 5.50 11.94 -5.10
N MET A 56 4.91 13.02 -4.57
CA MET A 56 5.50 14.34 -4.57
C MET A 56 6.85 14.40 -3.86
N ASN A 57 6.94 13.80 -2.66
CA ASN A 57 8.16 13.83 -1.85
C ASN A 57 9.25 12.92 -2.44
N HIS A 58 8.87 11.82 -3.08
CA HIS A 58 9.79 10.82 -3.60
C HIS A 58 10.36 11.19 -4.98
N TYR A 59 9.49 11.54 -5.93
CA TYR A 59 9.89 11.85 -7.30
C TYR A 59 10.08 13.36 -7.54
N GLY A 60 9.48 14.19 -6.69
CA GLY A 60 9.50 15.65 -6.81
C GLY A 60 8.22 16.20 -7.43
N ARG A 61 7.86 17.43 -7.05
CA ARG A 61 6.61 18.11 -7.43
C ARG A 61 6.40 18.33 -8.94
N PHE A 62 7.44 18.16 -9.74
CA PHE A 62 7.38 18.36 -11.20
C PHE A 62 7.64 17.07 -11.98
N SER A 63 7.81 15.96 -11.29
CA SER A 63 8.07 14.66 -11.91
C SER A 63 6.87 14.17 -12.72
N PRO A 64 7.09 13.46 -13.85
CA PRO A 64 6.03 12.80 -14.59
C PRO A 64 5.18 11.86 -13.72
N GLU A 65 5.79 11.16 -12.77
CA GLU A 65 5.15 10.25 -11.83
C GLU A 65 4.11 10.98 -10.99
N PHE A 66 4.53 12.05 -10.29
CA PHE A 66 3.61 12.85 -9.48
C PHE A 66 2.51 13.47 -10.34
N LYS A 67 2.86 14.04 -11.49
CA LYS A 67 1.90 14.61 -12.45
C LYS A 67 0.85 13.59 -12.91
N SER A 68 1.27 12.36 -13.17
CA SER A 68 0.39 11.27 -13.62
C SER A 68 -0.51 10.73 -12.51
N ALA A 69 -0.12 10.90 -11.24
CA ALA A 69 -0.90 10.46 -10.09
C ALA A 69 -2.10 11.38 -9.78
N PHE A 70 -2.12 12.62 -10.28
CA PHE A 70 -3.19 13.58 -9.99
C PHE A 70 -4.56 13.15 -10.56
N PRO A 71 -5.62 13.12 -9.73
CA PRO A 71 -6.98 12.84 -10.20
C PRO A 71 -7.44 13.84 -11.28
N ASP A 72 -8.16 13.37 -12.31
CA ASP A 72 -8.76 14.23 -13.32
C ASP A 72 -10.01 14.93 -12.77
N THR A 73 -9.78 16.03 -12.07
CA THR A 73 -10.83 16.92 -11.57
C THR A 73 -11.35 17.89 -12.62
N SER A 74 -10.76 17.92 -13.82
CA SER A 74 -11.16 18.83 -14.90
C SER A 74 -12.40 18.34 -15.65
N GLY A 75 -12.61 17.03 -15.71
CA GLY A 75 -13.71 16.42 -16.47
C GLY A 75 -13.60 16.53 -17.98
N HIS A 76 -12.46 16.97 -18.48
CA HIS A 76 -12.20 17.12 -19.91
C HIS A 76 -11.23 16.04 -20.44
N GLY A 77 -10.86 15.03 -19.64
CA GLY A 77 -9.98 13.95 -20.09
C GLY A 77 -8.55 14.41 -20.41
N HIS A 78 -8.20 15.65 -20.08
CA HIS A 78 -6.84 16.14 -20.18
C HIS A 78 -6.09 15.78 -18.91
N LEU A 79 -5.01 15.00 -19.05
CA LEU A 79 -4.07 14.76 -17.96
C LEU A 79 -3.56 16.13 -17.47
N ILE A 80 -3.74 16.40 -16.17
CA ILE A 80 -3.19 17.59 -15.49
C ILE A 80 -1.68 17.74 -15.71
N ALA A 81 -1.00 16.69 -16.19
CA ALA A 81 0.39 16.69 -16.61
C ALA A 81 0.77 17.84 -17.56
N ASP A 82 -0.11 18.22 -18.48
CA ASP A 82 0.12 19.33 -19.43
C ASP A 82 -0.12 20.71 -18.80
N ALA A 83 -0.98 20.78 -17.77
CA ALA A 83 -1.31 22.02 -17.05
C ALA A 83 -0.34 22.32 -15.89
N LEU A 84 0.57 21.40 -15.56
CA LEU A 84 1.63 21.63 -14.57
C LEU A 84 2.90 22.13 -15.29
N SER A 85 2.79 23.22 -16.05
CA SER A 85 3.96 23.93 -16.59
C SER A 85 4.68 24.66 -15.45
N GLU A 86 6.00 24.91 -15.58
CA GLU A 86 6.78 25.63 -14.54
C GLU A 86 6.24 27.03 -14.22
N ARG A 87 5.37 27.58 -15.08
CA ARG A 87 4.76 28.90 -14.95
C ARG A 87 3.29 28.84 -14.50
N ASP A 88 2.72 27.65 -14.41
CA ASP A 88 1.31 27.50 -14.09
C ASP A 88 1.06 27.59 -12.59
N THR A 89 0.41 28.68 -12.21
CA THR A 89 -0.25 28.88 -10.91
C THR A 89 -1.56 28.09 -10.81
N VAL A 90 -1.67 26.94 -11.48
CA VAL A 90 -2.97 26.28 -11.74
C VAL A 90 -3.69 25.97 -10.42
N PRO A 91 -4.86 26.58 -10.14
CA PRO A 91 -5.63 26.36 -8.91
C PRO A 91 -6.24 24.96 -8.78
N GLN A 92 -5.98 24.02 -9.70
CA GLN A 92 -6.60 22.69 -9.69
C GLN A 92 -6.02 21.79 -8.58
N HIS A 93 -4.75 22.00 -8.21
CA HIS A 93 -4.19 21.50 -6.96
C HIS A 93 -4.79 22.19 -5.73
N LYS A 94 -5.66 23.20 -5.88
CA LYS A 94 -6.42 23.77 -4.76
C LYS A 94 -7.81 23.15 -4.69
N THR A 95 -8.46 22.80 -5.79
CA THR A 95 -9.82 22.22 -5.77
C THR A 95 -9.91 20.82 -5.18
N TYR A 96 -8.90 19.97 -5.36
CA TYR A 96 -8.83 18.67 -4.69
C TYR A 96 -8.29 18.77 -3.24
N PHE A 97 -7.52 19.82 -2.93
CA PHE A 97 -6.69 19.88 -1.72
C PHE A 97 -7.19 20.84 -0.63
N VAL A 98 -8.27 21.61 -0.85
CA VAL A 98 -8.54 22.80 0.00
C VAL A 98 -9.70 22.70 0.98
N PRO A 99 -10.76 21.90 0.78
CA PRO A 99 -11.68 21.67 1.89
C PRO A 99 -11.27 20.39 2.64
N LYS A 100 -10.86 20.53 3.91
CA LYS A 100 -10.69 19.37 4.83
C LYS A 100 -11.97 18.53 4.89
N GLU A 101 -13.11 19.18 4.64
CA GLU A 101 -14.44 18.60 4.56
C GLU A 101 -14.54 17.49 3.50
N ARG A 102 -13.65 17.48 2.49
CA ARG A 102 -13.64 16.46 1.43
C ARG A 102 -12.72 15.27 1.70
N PHE A 103 -11.91 15.31 2.76
CA PHE A 103 -10.96 14.23 3.06
C PHE A 103 -11.65 12.90 3.33
N ASP A 104 -12.80 12.94 4.01
CA ASP A 104 -13.58 11.76 4.34
C ASP A 104 -14.56 11.35 3.23
N GLU A 105 -14.67 12.14 2.14
CA GLU A 105 -15.47 11.77 0.98
C GLU A 105 -14.83 10.61 0.21
N ASN A 106 -15.67 9.79 -0.42
CA ASN A 106 -15.22 8.70 -1.27
C ASN A 106 -14.29 9.21 -2.38
N LEU A 107 -13.22 8.46 -2.62
CA LEU A 107 -12.29 8.73 -3.72
C LEU A 107 -13.04 8.73 -5.05
N CYS A 108 -12.92 9.82 -5.79
CA CYS A 108 -13.51 9.99 -7.11
C CYS A 108 -12.48 10.55 -8.10
N CYS A 109 -12.85 10.61 -9.39
CA CYS A 109 -12.05 11.26 -10.44
C CYS A 109 -10.65 10.65 -10.68
N VAL A 110 -10.45 9.38 -10.32
CA VAL A 110 -9.22 8.62 -10.61
C VAL A 110 -9.47 7.59 -11.70
N SER A 111 -8.46 7.40 -12.55
CA SER A 111 -8.46 6.38 -13.61
C SER A 111 -8.04 5.00 -13.07
N ASN A 112 -8.31 3.94 -13.84
CA ASN A 112 -7.88 2.60 -13.47
C ASN A 112 -6.34 2.48 -13.35
N SER A 113 -5.58 3.15 -14.23
CA SER A 113 -4.12 3.13 -14.16
C SER A 113 -3.61 3.81 -12.88
N GLN A 114 -4.21 4.93 -12.48
CA GLN A 114 -3.91 5.60 -11.21
C GLN A 114 -4.22 4.73 -10.00
N LEU A 115 -5.36 4.04 -10.00
CA LEU A 115 -5.69 3.12 -8.92
C LEU A 115 -4.79 1.89 -8.86
N LEU A 116 -4.33 1.38 -10.01
CA LEU A 116 -3.34 0.30 -10.05
C LEU A 116 -2.00 0.75 -9.45
N GLN A 117 -1.56 1.97 -9.76
CA GLN A 117 -0.35 2.55 -9.17
C GLN A 117 -0.50 2.76 -7.66
N TYR A 118 -1.65 3.28 -7.22
CA TYR A 118 -1.99 3.41 -5.80
C TYR A 118 -2.02 2.05 -5.08
N ALA A 119 -2.60 1.01 -5.69
CA ALA A 119 -2.64 -0.34 -5.13
C ALA A 119 -1.23 -0.96 -5.01
N CYS A 120 -0.36 -0.70 -5.98
CA CYS A 120 1.05 -1.05 -5.91
C CYS A 120 1.71 -0.34 -4.72
N TRP A 121 1.66 0.99 -4.67
CA TRP A 121 2.22 1.77 -3.57
C TRP A 121 1.71 1.31 -2.20
N ARG A 122 0.41 1.03 -2.07
CA ARG A 122 -0.19 0.58 -0.81
C ARG A 122 0.34 -0.79 -0.38
N THR A 123 0.49 -1.72 -1.32
CA THR A 123 1.17 -3.01 -1.08
C THR A 123 2.56 -2.79 -0.50
N GLU A 124 3.30 -1.86 -1.10
CA GLU A 124 4.67 -1.60 -0.70
C GLU A 124 4.77 -0.94 0.67
N ILE A 125 4.01 0.12 0.92
CA ILE A 125 4.08 0.86 2.17
C ILE A 125 3.59 0.04 3.37
N VAL A 126 2.56 -0.80 3.18
CA VAL A 126 2.06 -1.70 4.22
C VAL A 126 3.13 -2.72 4.58
N HIS A 127 3.76 -3.35 3.58
CA HIS A 127 4.81 -4.32 3.85
C HIS A 127 6.07 -3.67 4.43
N TRP A 128 6.43 -2.46 3.99
CA TRP A 128 7.52 -1.68 4.57
C TRP A 128 7.29 -1.38 6.06
N ASN A 129 6.07 -0.97 6.42
CA ASN A 129 5.68 -0.74 7.81
C ASN A 129 5.71 -2.04 8.62
N ARG A 130 5.35 -3.19 8.03
CA ARG A 130 5.52 -4.50 8.68
C ARG A 130 7.00 -4.77 8.97
N LEU A 131 7.89 -4.62 7.99
CA LEU A 131 9.34 -4.79 8.20
C LEU A 131 9.86 -3.90 9.35
N ARG A 132 9.43 -2.64 9.43
CA ARG A 132 9.78 -1.73 10.54
C ARG A 132 9.23 -2.20 11.88
N ASN A 133 7.96 -2.59 11.94
CA ASN A 133 7.31 -3.04 13.18
C ASN A 133 7.95 -4.32 13.74
N TYR A 134 8.48 -5.18 12.86
CA TYR A 134 9.26 -6.35 13.24
C TYR A 134 10.73 -6.05 13.54
N GLY A 135 11.17 -4.79 13.46
CA GLY A 135 12.56 -4.39 13.69
C GLY A 135 13.54 -4.95 12.65
N LEU A 136 13.06 -5.30 11.46
CA LEU A 136 13.88 -5.90 10.40
C LEU A 136 14.63 -4.85 9.58
N ILE A 137 14.08 -3.63 9.52
CA ILE A 137 14.72 -2.46 8.92
C ILE A 137 14.71 -1.28 9.89
N ALA A 138 15.69 -0.39 9.75
CA ALA A 138 15.80 0.79 10.62
C ALA A 138 14.66 1.80 10.36
N GLN A 139 14.20 2.49 11.40
CA GLN A 139 13.17 3.53 11.27
C GLN A 139 13.60 4.68 10.36
N LYS A 140 14.90 5.03 10.37
CA LYS A 140 15.49 6.08 9.52
C LYS A 140 15.68 5.66 8.07
N HIS A 141 15.45 4.39 7.73
CA HIS A 141 15.62 3.93 6.36
C HIS A 141 14.57 4.59 5.46
N LEU A 142 15.03 5.37 4.48
CA LEU A 142 14.15 5.97 3.48
C LEU A 142 13.58 4.84 2.60
N TYR A 143 12.28 4.92 2.32
CA TYR A 143 11.61 4.00 1.42
C TYR A 143 11.77 4.51 -0.02
N THR A 144 12.19 3.60 -0.89
CA THR A 144 12.19 3.76 -2.35
C THR A 144 11.74 2.42 -2.96
N PRO A 145 11.09 2.39 -4.13
CA PRO A 145 10.67 1.13 -4.75
C PRO A 145 11.83 0.15 -5.00
N GLN A 146 13.01 0.65 -5.37
CA GLN A 146 14.19 -0.19 -5.61
C GLN A 146 14.74 -0.81 -4.31
N VAL A 147 14.74 -0.04 -3.23
CA VAL A 147 15.12 -0.54 -1.89
C VAL A 147 14.10 -1.57 -1.39
N PHE A 148 12.83 -1.36 -1.70
CA PHE A 148 11.75 -2.24 -1.25
C PHE A 148 11.92 -3.67 -1.75
N SER A 149 12.08 -3.90 -3.06
CA SER A 149 12.26 -5.26 -3.60
C SER A 149 13.50 -5.95 -3.01
N THR A 150 14.55 -5.18 -2.74
CA THR A 150 15.79 -5.67 -2.11
C THR A 150 15.57 -6.08 -0.64
N GLU A 151 14.95 -5.22 0.16
CA GLU A 151 14.72 -5.49 1.58
C GLU A 151 13.69 -6.61 1.79
N ILE A 152 12.66 -6.71 0.94
CA ILE A 152 11.75 -7.85 0.99
C ILE A 152 12.49 -9.15 0.71
N ALA A 153 13.27 -9.21 -0.37
CA ALA A 153 14.00 -10.42 -0.74
C ALA A 153 14.92 -10.90 0.41
N LYS A 154 15.60 -9.95 1.06
CA LYS A 154 16.48 -10.20 2.21
C LYS A 154 15.73 -10.74 3.43
N HIS A 155 14.50 -10.28 3.67
CA HIS A 155 13.71 -10.61 4.84
C HIS A 155 12.62 -11.67 4.60
N ALA A 156 12.57 -12.26 3.40
CA ALA A 156 11.59 -13.27 2.99
C ALA A 156 11.51 -14.49 3.93
N HIS A 157 12.61 -14.87 4.58
CA HIS A 157 12.62 -15.98 5.53
C HIS A 157 11.92 -15.66 6.87
N LYS A 158 11.80 -14.38 7.22
CA LYS A 158 11.13 -13.91 8.46
C LYS A 158 9.70 -13.47 8.20
N LEU A 159 9.45 -12.84 7.06
CA LEU A 159 8.13 -12.47 6.58
C LEU A 159 7.90 -13.14 5.21
N PRO A 160 7.52 -14.43 5.21
CA PRO A 160 7.37 -15.19 3.96
C PRO A 160 6.22 -14.72 3.09
N ASP A 161 5.30 -13.93 3.66
CA ASP A 161 4.08 -13.50 3.00
C ASP A 161 3.96 -11.98 2.94
N ILE A 162 3.41 -11.50 1.82
CA ILE A 162 3.06 -10.12 1.55
C ILE A 162 1.56 -9.98 1.32
N PHE A 163 1.02 -8.84 1.76
CA PHE A 163 -0.34 -8.43 1.50
C PHE A 163 -0.36 -7.60 0.22
N VAL A 164 -0.97 -8.14 -0.83
CA VAL A 164 -1.06 -7.48 -2.14
C VAL A 164 -2.46 -6.92 -2.30
N TYR A 165 -2.51 -5.59 -2.40
CA TYR A 165 -3.71 -4.84 -2.65
C TYR A 165 -4.00 -4.81 -4.14
N GLU A 166 -5.27 -5.02 -4.49
CA GLU A 166 -5.75 -5.09 -5.86
C GLU A 166 -7.05 -4.30 -5.98
N ILE A 167 -7.23 -3.64 -7.13
CA ILE A 167 -8.53 -3.09 -7.49
C ILE A 167 -9.53 -4.23 -7.69
N PRO A 168 -10.81 -4.08 -7.26
CA PRO A 168 -11.86 -5.04 -7.55
C PRO A 168 -11.98 -5.30 -9.05
N GLU A 169 -12.27 -6.55 -9.40
CA GLU A 169 -12.40 -6.97 -10.80
C GLU A 169 -13.52 -6.20 -11.53
N SER A 170 -14.60 -5.83 -10.83
CA SER A 170 -15.67 -4.98 -11.35
C SER A 170 -15.16 -3.62 -11.82
N VAL A 171 -14.24 -3.03 -11.07
CA VAL A 171 -13.63 -1.72 -11.36
C VAL A 171 -12.63 -1.85 -12.50
N ARG A 172 -11.81 -2.91 -12.49
CA ARG A 172 -10.83 -3.20 -13.55
C ARG A 172 -11.47 -3.30 -14.95
N ARG A 173 -12.69 -3.85 -15.03
CA ARG A 173 -13.45 -4.00 -16.28
C ARG A 173 -14.19 -2.75 -16.72
N THR A 174 -14.32 -1.75 -15.84
CA THR A 174 -15.03 -0.51 -16.15
C THR A 174 -14.10 0.41 -16.95
N SER A 175 -14.57 0.89 -18.11
CA SER A 175 -13.87 1.88 -18.95
C SER A 175 -13.63 3.18 -18.14
N PRO A 176 -12.56 3.96 -18.39
CA PRO A 176 -11.99 4.91 -17.41
C PRO A 176 -12.81 6.20 -17.17
N ALA A 177 -14.12 6.19 -17.45
CA ALA A 177 -14.96 7.38 -17.48
C ALA A 177 -15.40 7.92 -16.11
N ARG A 178 -14.64 7.62 -15.04
CA ARG A 178 -14.82 8.00 -13.63
C ARG A 178 -15.46 6.92 -12.77
N ILE A 179 -14.77 6.57 -11.70
CA ILE A 179 -15.35 5.82 -10.60
C ILE A 179 -16.14 6.82 -9.77
N ASP A 180 -17.46 6.67 -9.80
CA ASP A 180 -18.46 7.45 -9.07
C ASP A 180 -19.04 6.69 -7.87
N GLN A 181 -18.67 5.42 -7.70
CA GLN A 181 -19.08 4.57 -6.61
C GLN A 181 -18.02 4.44 -5.51
N ALA A 182 -18.48 4.16 -4.29
CA ALA A 182 -17.63 3.83 -3.16
C ALA A 182 -16.74 2.61 -3.48
N LEU A 183 -15.43 2.82 -3.52
CA LEU A 183 -14.44 1.81 -3.90
C LEU A 183 -13.78 1.21 -2.66
N LYS A 184 -13.73 -0.12 -2.57
CA LYS A 184 -12.93 -0.83 -1.57
C LYS A 184 -11.83 -1.62 -2.25
N MET A 185 -10.60 -1.62 -1.73
CA MET A 185 -9.58 -2.51 -2.26
C MET A 185 -9.78 -3.93 -1.76
N SER A 186 -9.51 -4.89 -2.63
CA SER A 186 -9.29 -6.27 -2.22
C SER A 186 -7.83 -6.43 -1.84
N CYS A 187 -7.55 -7.32 -0.90
CA CYS A 187 -6.20 -7.67 -0.49
C CYS A 187 -6.08 -9.19 -0.43
N ARG A 188 -5.01 -9.73 -1.02
CA ARG A 188 -4.68 -11.14 -0.92
C ARG A 188 -3.33 -11.34 -0.26
N LYS A 189 -3.18 -12.43 0.47
CA LYS A 189 -1.90 -12.85 1.02
C LYS A 189 -1.23 -13.79 0.03
N GLN A 190 0.00 -13.47 -0.36
CA GLN A 190 0.79 -14.28 -1.26
C GLN A 190 2.23 -14.38 -0.78
N SER A 191 2.94 -15.43 -1.20
CA SER A 191 4.35 -15.57 -0.84
C SER A 191 5.21 -14.46 -1.46
N VAL A 192 6.23 -14.02 -0.75
CA VAL A 192 7.24 -13.08 -1.24
C VAL A 192 7.89 -13.58 -2.53
N LYS A 193 8.16 -14.88 -2.62
CA LYS A 193 8.75 -15.49 -3.82
C LYS A 193 7.87 -15.29 -5.06
N SER A 194 6.57 -15.53 -4.93
CA SER A 194 5.60 -15.31 -6.00
C SER A 194 5.53 -13.83 -6.39
N TYR A 195 5.47 -12.93 -5.40
CA TYR A 195 5.41 -11.50 -5.64
C TYR A 195 6.61 -10.98 -6.44
N LEU A 196 7.83 -11.37 -6.04
CA LEU A 196 9.05 -10.95 -6.72
C LEU A 196 9.22 -11.56 -8.12
N GLN A 197 8.54 -12.68 -8.42
CA GLN A 197 8.51 -13.25 -9.77
C GLN A 197 7.56 -12.45 -10.67
N ASP A 198 6.38 -12.09 -10.17
CA ASP A 198 5.39 -11.28 -10.89
C ASP A 198 5.94 -9.88 -11.18
N ASP A 199 6.65 -9.26 -10.25
CA ASP A 199 7.21 -7.91 -10.41
C ASP A 199 8.26 -7.82 -11.53
N ARG A 200 9.10 -8.85 -11.68
CA ARG A 200 10.12 -8.93 -12.75
C ARG A 200 9.55 -9.09 -14.16
N SER A 201 8.25 -9.37 -14.28
CA SER A 201 7.56 -9.55 -15.55
C SER A 201 6.83 -8.29 -16.05
N LYS A 202 6.85 -7.22 -15.26
CA LYS A 202 6.29 -5.91 -15.59
C LYS A 202 7.38 -4.96 -16.08
#